data_AF-A0A1Q4V0V9-F1
#
_entry.id   AF-A0A1Q4V0V9-F1
#
_cell.length_a   1.000
_cell.length_b   1.000
_cell.length_c   1.000
_cell.angle_alpha   90.00
_cell.angle_beta   90.00
_cell.angle_gamma   90.00
#
_symmetry.space_group_name_H-M   'P 1'
#
loop_
_entity.id
_entity.type
_entity.pdbx_description
1 polymer ?
#
loop_
_entity_poly.entity_id
_entity_poly.type
_entity_poly.pdbx_seq_one_letter_code
_entity_poly.pdbx_strand_id
1 'polypeptide(L)' 'MADIDLPEDLLDLERRAWAEQQAGALTVPTALAVQTAITAHATAAGLSRYAVEMAVKKAVRSVAG' A
#
# COMPACT_ATOMS: atom_id res chain seq x y z
N MET A 1 9.09 -2.01 -13.82
CA MET A 1 8.01 -2.47 -12.92
C MET A 1 6.79 -2.63 -13.80
N ALA A 2 6.17 -3.81 -13.85
CA ALA A 2 4.93 -3.98 -14.60
C ALA A 2 3.87 -3.03 -14.04
N ASP A 3 2.93 -2.59 -14.87
CA ASP A 3 1.72 -1.94 -14.37
C ASP A 3 0.93 -2.99 -13.59
N ILE A 4 0.93 -2.87 -12.26
CA ILE A 4 0.19 -3.75 -11.36
C ILE A 4 -1.19 -3.12 -11.20
N ASP A 5 -2.23 -3.89 -11.48
CA ASP A 5 -3.61 -3.49 -11.20
C ASP A 5 -3.83 -3.48 -9.68
N LEU A 6 -3.81 -2.30 -9.08
CA LEU A 6 -3.94 -2.11 -7.64
C LEU A 6 -5.41 -1.80 -7.29
N PRO A 7 -6.02 -2.55 -6.37
CA PRO A 7 -7.40 -2.30 -5.99
C PRO A 7 -7.50 -1.01 -5.15
N GLU A 8 -8.58 -0.25 -5.33
CA GLU A 8 -8.75 1.08 -4.72
C GLU A 8 -8.78 1.02 -3.18
N ASP A 9 -9.32 -0.07 -2.62
CA ASP A 9 -9.36 -0.30 -1.17
C ASP A 9 -7.95 -0.39 -0.56
N LEU A 10 -7.00 -1.05 -1.25
CA LEU A 10 -5.60 -1.09 -0.88
C LEU A 10 -4.95 0.30 -1.00
N LEU A 11 -5.29 1.07 -2.03
CA LEU A 11 -4.80 2.44 -2.19
C LEU A 11 -5.31 3.36 -1.08
N ASP A 12 -6.56 3.23 -0.68
CA ASP A 12 -7.16 4.01 0.42
C ASP A 12 -6.51 3.69 1.77
N LEU A 13 -6.25 2.41 2.04
CA LEU A 13 -5.50 1.99 3.24
C LEU A 13 -4.11 2.63 3.27
N GLU A 14 -3.39 2.62 2.14
CA GLU A 14 -2.08 3.23 2.05
C GLU A 14 -2.14 4.77 2.13
N ARG A 15 -3.12 5.44 1.52
CA ARG A 15 -3.31 6.89 1.63
C ARG A 15 -3.51 7.31 3.09
N ARG A 16 -4.35 6.57 3.82
CA ARG A 16 -4.56 6.80 5.25
C ARG A 16 -3.28 6.57 6.05
N ALA A 17 -2.61 5.44 5.85
CA ALA A 17 -1.36 5.12 6.54
C ALA A 17 -0.29 6.18 6.24
N TRP A 18 -0.23 6.67 5.00
CA TRP A 18 0.70 7.70 4.59
C TRP A 18 0.40 9.05 5.26
N ALA A 19 -0.86 9.47 5.32
CA ALA A 19 -1.26 10.67 6.04
C ALA A 19 -0.92 10.58 7.54
N GLU A 20 -1.21 9.44 8.18
CA GLU A 20 -0.84 9.20 9.59
C GLU A 20 0.68 9.20 9.77
N GLN A 21 1.45 8.62 8.84
CA GLN A 21 2.92 8.62 8.87
C GLN A 21 3.48 10.05 8.77
N GLN A 22 2.96 10.86 7.85
CA GLN A 22 3.37 12.26 7.68
C GLN A 22 3.05 13.11 8.92
N ALA A 23 1.97 12.78 9.64
CA ALA A 23 1.60 13.43 10.90
C ALA A 23 2.34 12.89 12.14
N GLY A 24 3.19 11.86 12.00
CA GLY A 24 3.83 11.19 13.14
C GLY A 24 2.84 10.41 14.03
N ALA A 25 1.66 10.06 13.51
CA ALA A 25 0.56 9.42 14.22
C ALA A 25 0.29 7.98 13.76
N LEU A 26 1.14 7.42 12.89
CA LEU A 26 0.96 6.06 12.37
C LEU A 26 0.88 5.02 13.48
N THR A 27 -0.19 4.23 13.45
CA THR A 27 -0.41 3.15 14.43
C THR A 27 -0.04 1.79 13.86
N VAL A 28 0.30 0.84 14.75
CA VAL A 28 0.55 -0.57 14.37
C VAL A 28 -0.66 -1.20 13.66
N PRO A 29 -1.92 -1.03 14.15
CA PRO A 29 -3.10 -1.52 13.43
C PRO A 29 -3.24 -0.96 12.01
N THR A 30 -2.98 0.34 11.79
CA THR A 30 -3.04 0.94 10.45
C THR A 30 -1.98 0.31 9.53
N ALA A 31 -0.73 0.19 10.01
CA ALA A 31 0.35 -0.42 9.24
C ALA A 31 0.08 -1.90 8.92
N LEU A 32 -0.52 -2.64 9.86
CA LEU A 32 -0.88 -4.05 9.67
C LEU A 32 -2.00 -4.22 8.64
N ALA A 33 -2.99 -3.31 8.61
CA ALA A 33 -4.06 -3.36 7.62
C ALA A 33 -3.51 -3.23 6.18
N VAL A 34 -2.59 -2.30 5.96
CA VAL A 34 -1.88 -2.16 4.67
C VAL A 34 -1.11 -3.43 4.33
N GLN A 35 -0.29 -3.94 5.25
CA GLN A 35 0.54 -5.12 5.00
C GLN A 35 -0.30 -6.38 4.71
N THR A 36 -1.44 -6.53 5.40
CA THR A 36 -2.41 -7.60 5.18
C THR A 36 -3.02 -7.51 3.78
N ALA A 37 -3.48 -6.32 3.38
CA ALA A 37 -4.07 -6.10 2.07
C ALA A 37 -3.05 -6.32 0.92
N ILE A 38 -1.81 -5.84 1.07
CA ILE A 38 -0.72 -6.11 0.11
C ILE A 38 -0.51 -7.61 -0.04
N THR A 39 -0.45 -8.34 1.08
CA THR A 39 -0.20 -9.78 1.08
C THR A 39 -1.34 -10.53 0.40
N ALA A 40 -2.59 -10.21 0.75
CA ALA A 40 -3.77 -10.82 0.15
C ALA A 40 -3.83 -10.57 -1.37
N HIS A 41 -3.60 -9.34 -1.81
CA HIS A 41 -3.60 -9.01 -3.23
C HIS A 41 -2.45 -9.72 -3.98
N ALA A 42 -1.25 -9.73 -3.42
CA ALA A 42 -0.12 -10.44 -4.02
C ALA A 42 -0.41 -11.93 -4.20
N THR A 43 -1.00 -12.58 -3.19
CA THR A 43 -1.41 -13.99 -3.28
C THR A 43 -2.50 -14.19 -4.34
N ALA A 44 -3.53 -13.36 -4.36
CA ALA A 44 -4.63 -13.48 -5.31
C ALA A 44 -4.20 -13.26 -6.78
N ALA A 45 -3.28 -12.32 -7.01
CA ALA A 45 -2.78 -11.99 -8.33
C ALA A 45 -1.60 -12.86 -8.79
N GLY A 46 -1.08 -13.76 -7.94
CA GLY A 46 0.13 -14.54 -8.22
C GLY A 46 1.39 -13.68 -8.36
N LEU A 47 1.42 -12.52 -7.68
CA LEU A 47 2.50 -11.55 -7.75
C LEU A 47 3.41 -11.65 -6.51
N SER A 48 4.61 -11.09 -6.62
CA SER A 48 5.48 -10.89 -5.46
C SER A 48 4.89 -9.81 -4.53
N ARG A 49 4.79 -10.11 -3.23
CA ARG A 49 4.45 -9.13 -2.17
C ARG A 49 5.29 -7.85 -2.30
N TYR A 50 6.58 -7.99 -2.58
CA TYR A 50 7.49 -6.86 -2.73
C TYR A 50 7.14 -5.99 -3.94
N ALA A 51 6.77 -6.60 -5.07
CA ALA A 51 6.39 -5.85 -6.27
C ALA A 51 5.10 -5.05 -6.04
N VAL A 52 4.10 -5.66 -5.39
CA VAL A 52 2.86 -4.98 -4.98
C VAL A 52 3.15 -3.84 -4.01
N GLU A 53 3.96 -4.08 -2.97
CA GLU A 53 4.33 -3.04 -1.99
C GLU A 53 5.00 -1.83 -2.66
N MET A 54 5.92 -2.05 -3.60
CA MET A 54 6.57 -0.97 -4.34
C MET A 54 5.60 -0.21 -5.25
N ALA A 55 4.66 -0.91 -5.90
CA ALA A 55 3.65 -0.28 -6.72
C ALA A 55 2.68 0.57 -5.88
N VAL A 56 2.19 0.06 -4.76
CA VAL A 56 1.34 0.79 -3.81
C VAL A 56 2.02 2.06 -3.30
N LYS A 57 3.27 1.93 -2.82
CA LYS A 57 4.05 3.07 -2.34
C LYS A 57 4.30 4.09 -3.45
N LYS A 58 4.59 3.64 -4.66
CA LYS A 58 4.74 4.55 -5.80
C LYS A 58 3.41 5.29 -6.07
N ALA A 59 2.30 4.57 -6.20
CA ALA A 59 1.00 5.17 -6.49
C ALA A 59 0.58 6.24 -5.47
N VAL A 60 0.84 6.02 -4.18
CA VAL A 60 0.40 6.96 -3.12
C VAL A 60 1.45 8.00 -2.76
N ARG A 61 2.72 7.60 -2.62
CA ARG A 61 3.76 8.46 -2.02
C ARG A 61 4.53 9.27 -3.06
N SER A 62 4.54 8.85 -4.33
CA SER A 62 5.27 9.58 -5.38
C SER A 62 4.53 10.82 -5.92
N VAL A 63 3.28 11.03 -5.52
CA VAL A 63 2.47 12.22 -5.89
C VAL A 63 2.65 13.37 -4.89
N ALA A 64 3.33 13.15 -3.77
CA ALA A 64 3.64 14.20 -2.80
C ALA A 64 4.96 14.91 -3.18
N GLY A 65 4.88 15.80 -4.16
CA GLY A 65 5.87 16.83 -4.48
C GLY A 65 5.23 18.20 -4.41
#